data_AF-M8E676-F1
#
_entry.id   AF-M8E676-F1
#
_cell.length_a   1.000
_cell.length_b   1.000
_cell.length_c   1.000
_cell.angle_alpha   90.00
_cell.angle_beta   90.00
_cell.angle_gamma   90.00
#
_symmetry.space_group_name_H-M   'P 1'
#
loop_
_entity.id
_entity.type
_entity.pdbx_description
1 polymer ?
#
loop_
_entity_poly.entity_id
_entity_poly.type
_entity_poly.pdbx_seq_one_letter_code
_entity_poly.pdbx_strand_id
1 'polypeptide(L)'
;MNEKLRITPKAQADVAALVGIELNRAHSWINERIRKSVQVTETTYQYGDYLFLTEHTGYRVKVTGVTRQENDIKRSADVVINGITIKEHAIDRAVQRFRIPREQAAQWIYERFLESEVVAENIRSYTNEGHTYAARGVAIGVGTDRKTIRTVYYNTKRFPPVVSDKVRDVVAKEIRKLDRRINAIKRALPLQKAALEFERAERKLALMSTRSVAKRMALQARINALDTYINEIDEELAQLIEKKKRVANAYIAI
;
A
#
# COMPACT_ATOMS: atom_id res chain seq x y z
N MET A 1 14.11 42.28 -27.76
CA MET A 1 14.84 43.46 -27.25
C MET A 1 15.97 43.84 -28.21
N ASN A 2 16.06 45.10 -28.67
CA ASN A 2 17.04 45.58 -29.67
C ASN A 2 18.15 46.48 -29.09
N GLU A 3 18.25 46.60 -27.77
CA GLU A 3 19.18 47.50 -27.10
C GLU A 3 20.58 46.90 -26.95
N LYS A 4 21.58 47.77 -26.71
CA LYS A 4 22.95 47.33 -26.46
C LYS A 4 23.07 46.71 -25.07
N LEU A 5 23.34 45.41 -25.03
CA LEU A 5 23.47 44.60 -23.82
C LEU A 5 24.90 44.59 -23.28
N ARG A 6 25.04 44.72 -21.96
CA ARG A 6 26.28 44.46 -21.22
C ARG A 6 26.04 43.30 -20.26
N ILE A 7 26.72 42.18 -20.49
CA ILE A 7 26.60 40.99 -19.62
C ILE A 7 27.72 41.03 -18.59
N THR A 8 27.39 40.90 -17.31
CA THR A 8 28.38 40.89 -16.23
C THR A 8 29.02 39.50 -16.05
N PRO A 9 30.27 39.41 -15.55
CA PRO A 9 30.89 38.13 -15.21
C PRO A 9 30.07 37.31 -14.20
N LYS A 10 29.39 38.00 -13.26
CA LYS A 10 28.48 37.37 -12.30
C LYS A 10 27.34 36.64 -13.03
N ALA A 11 26.65 37.30 -13.95
CA ALA A 11 25.60 36.68 -14.74
C ALA A 11 26.09 35.47 -15.56
N GLN A 12 27.33 35.49 -16.05
CA GLN A 12 27.93 34.34 -16.73
C GLN A 12 28.18 33.16 -15.78
N ALA A 13 28.69 33.43 -14.58
CA ALA A 13 28.90 32.42 -13.55
C ALA A 13 27.56 31.81 -13.09
N ASP A 14 26.53 32.64 -12.92
CA ASP A 14 25.18 32.19 -12.55
C ASP A 14 24.63 31.20 -13.61
N VAL A 15 24.77 31.51 -14.90
CA VAL A 15 24.32 30.62 -15.98
C VAL A 15 25.16 29.34 -16.07
N ALA A 16 26.48 29.45 -15.91
CA ALA A 16 27.35 28.27 -15.89
C ALA A 16 26.94 27.31 -14.76
N ALA A 17 26.60 27.84 -13.59
CA ALA A 17 26.12 27.07 -12.46
C ALA A 17 24.71 26.50 -12.67
N LEU A 18 23.78 27.28 -13.23
CA LEU A 18 22.37 26.88 -13.40
C LEU A 18 22.13 25.89 -14.54
N VAL A 19 22.90 26.01 -15.63
CA VAL A 19 22.68 25.25 -16.87
C VAL A 19 23.75 24.17 -17.07
N GLY A 20 24.87 24.24 -16.34
CA GLY A 20 25.98 23.30 -16.49
C GLY A 20 26.78 23.50 -17.78
N ILE A 21 26.85 24.74 -18.29
CA ILE A 21 27.62 25.08 -19.50
C ILE A 21 28.96 25.74 -19.15
N GLU A 22 29.94 25.59 -20.05
CA GLU A 22 31.23 26.27 -19.91
C GLU A 22 31.06 27.80 -19.88
N LEU A 23 31.85 28.47 -19.03
CA LEU A 23 31.82 29.93 -18.84
C LEU A 23 31.96 30.70 -20.16
N ASN A 24 32.81 30.21 -21.07
CA ASN A 24 33.04 30.81 -22.39
C ASN A 24 31.80 30.80 -23.29
N ARG A 25 30.85 29.90 -23.04
CA ARG A 25 29.57 29.79 -23.77
C ARG A 25 28.43 30.54 -23.08
N ALA A 26 28.58 30.90 -21.80
CA ALA A 26 27.54 31.57 -21.02
C ALA A 26 27.18 32.96 -21.58
N HIS A 27 28.16 33.72 -22.09
CA HIS A 27 27.91 35.03 -22.69
C HIS A 27 26.97 34.95 -23.91
N SER A 28 27.27 34.06 -24.86
CA SER A 28 26.45 33.85 -26.05
C SER A 28 25.05 33.31 -25.68
N TRP A 29 25.00 32.40 -24.70
CA TRP A 29 23.75 31.83 -24.19
C TRP A 29 22.80 32.91 -23.64
N ILE A 30 23.31 33.84 -22.83
CA ILE A 30 22.53 34.95 -22.24
C ILE A 30 22.06 35.89 -23.34
N ASN A 31 22.96 36.32 -24.23
CA ASN A 31 22.64 37.29 -25.28
C ASN A 31 21.54 36.78 -26.23
N GLU A 32 21.55 35.49 -26.57
CA GLU A 32 20.53 34.89 -27.42
C GLU A 32 19.16 34.87 -26.74
N ARG A 33 19.11 34.46 -25.46
CA ARG A 33 17.86 34.21 -24.74
C ARG A 33 17.21 35.48 -24.21
N ILE A 34 17.98 36.44 -23.74
CA ILE A 34 17.44 37.73 -23.29
C ILE A 34 16.86 38.57 -24.45
N ARG A 35 17.28 38.31 -25.70
CA ARG A 35 16.65 38.95 -26.86
C ARG A 35 15.26 38.37 -27.15
N LYS A 36 15.06 37.09 -26.80
CA LYS A 36 13.83 36.32 -26.95
C LYS A 36 12.94 36.35 -25.69
N SER A 37 13.40 36.96 -24.60
CA SER A 37 12.65 37.04 -23.34
C SER A 37 11.53 38.08 -23.39
N VAL A 38 10.50 37.86 -22.58
CA VAL A 38 9.41 38.79 -22.32
C VAL A 38 9.76 39.63 -21.09
N GLN A 39 9.54 40.94 -21.13
CA GLN A 39 9.74 41.78 -19.96
C GLN A 39 8.61 41.51 -18.94
N VAL A 40 8.98 41.18 -17.71
CA VAL A 40 8.02 40.90 -16.61
C VAL A 40 7.92 42.08 -15.66
N THR A 41 9.05 42.72 -15.36
CA THR A 41 9.11 43.97 -14.57
C THR A 41 10.09 44.94 -15.24
N GLU A 42 10.15 46.18 -14.76
CA GLU A 42 11.08 47.20 -15.27
C GLU A 42 12.54 46.74 -15.26
N THR A 43 12.91 45.85 -14.34
CA THR A 43 14.27 45.34 -14.16
C THR A 43 14.42 43.85 -14.45
N THR A 44 13.37 43.15 -14.87
CA THR A 44 13.41 41.67 -15.02
C THR A 44 12.80 41.21 -16.34
N TYR A 45 13.55 40.35 -17.02
CA TYR A 45 13.13 39.70 -18.26
C TYR A 45 13.04 38.19 -18.08
N GLN A 46 12.01 37.55 -18.63
CA GLN A 46 11.76 36.12 -18.49
C GLN A 46 11.88 35.37 -19.82
N TYR A 47 12.60 34.27 -19.83
CA TYR A 47 12.67 33.32 -20.94
C TYR A 47 12.52 31.88 -20.41
N GLY A 48 11.37 31.26 -20.66
CA GLY A 48 11.04 29.97 -20.06
C GLY A 48 11.11 30.03 -18.54
N ASP A 49 11.90 29.14 -17.94
CA ASP A 49 12.13 29.07 -16.49
C ASP A 49 13.21 30.05 -15.99
N TYR A 50 13.75 30.94 -16.82
CA TYR A 50 14.88 31.80 -16.44
C TYR A 50 14.47 33.27 -16.33
N LEU A 51 14.90 33.92 -15.26
CA LEU A 51 14.76 35.34 -15.01
C LEU A 51 16.13 36.01 -15.15
N PHE A 52 16.20 36.99 -16.03
CA PHE A 52 17.35 37.86 -16.22
C PHE A 52 17.13 39.15 -15.44
N LEU A 53 17.99 39.40 -14.46
CA LEU A 53 18.01 40.64 -13.70
C LEU A 53 18.80 41.68 -14.47
N THR A 54 18.20 42.85 -14.67
CA THR A 54 18.74 43.92 -15.50
C THR A 54 18.73 45.26 -14.78
N GLU A 55 19.77 46.05 -15.03
CA GLU A 55 19.88 47.45 -14.63
C GLU A 55 20.02 48.31 -15.88
N HIS A 56 19.23 49.38 -15.96
CA HIS A 56 19.40 50.39 -17.00
C HIS A 56 20.49 51.38 -16.58
N THR A 57 21.59 51.44 -17.34
CA THR A 57 22.67 52.42 -17.12
C THR A 57 22.79 53.28 -18.37
N GLY A 58 22.00 54.36 -18.44
CA GLY A 58 21.85 55.20 -19.64
C GLY A 58 21.22 54.42 -20.80
N TYR A 59 21.84 54.46 -21.98
CA TYR A 59 21.35 53.79 -23.20
C TYR A 59 21.71 52.29 -23.30
N ARG A 60 22.13 51.67 -22.20
CA ARG A 60 22.55 50.26 -22.17
C ARG A 60 21.85 49.50 -21.07
N VAL A 61 21.50 48.26 -21.36
CA VAL A 61 20.96 47.33 -20.39
C VAL A 61 22.06 46.41 -19.92
N LYS A 62 22.25 46.40 -18.61
CA LYS A 62 23.27 45.61 -17.92
C LYS A 62 22.61 44.41 -17.26
N VAL A 63 22.96 43.20 -17.69
CA VAL A 63 22.49 41.95 -17.08
C VAL A 63 23.36 41.66 -15.85
N THR A 64 22.78 41.81 -14.67
CA THR A 64 23.49 41.72 -13.38
C THR A 64 23.47 40.33 -12.78
N GLY A 65 22.48 39.51 -13.12
CA GLY A 65 22.38 38.14 -12.66
C GLY A 65 21.35 37.35 -13.47
N VAL A 66 21.45 36.03 -13.36
CA VAL A 66 20.44 35.11 -13.92
C VAL A 66 19.99 34.18 -12.82
N THR A 67 18.70 34.13 -12.57
CA THR A 67 18.10 33.18 -11.66
C THR A 67 17.17 32.27 -12.43
N ARG A 68 17.03 31.03 -11.99
CA ARG A 68 15.89 30.23 -12.43
C ARG A 68 14.69 30.76 -11.65
N GLN A 69 13.57 31.00 -12.32
CA GLN A 69 12.29 31.11 -11.64
C GLN A 69 12.13 29.81 -10.88
N GLU A 70 12.40 29.84 -9.58
CA GLU A 70 11.94 28.79 -8.71
C GLU A 70 10.43 28.82 -8.88
N ASN A 71 9.88 27.83 -9.58
CA ASN A 71 8.51 27.42 -9.35
C ASN A 71 8.44 26.85 -7.93
N ASP A 72 8.76 27.67 -6.93
CA ASP A 72 8.44 27.47 -5.51
C ASP A 72 7.00 27.93 -5.28
N ILE A 73 6.12 27.60 -6.22
CA ILE A 73 4.83 27.07 -5.82
C ILE A 73 5.12 25.64 -5.34
N LYS A 74 5.74 25.54 -4.16
CA LYS A 74 5.31 24.54 -3.18
C LYS A 74 3.86 24.86 -2.87
N ARG A 75 2.94 24.52 -3.78
CA ARG A 75 1.62 24.10 -3.34
C ARG A 75 1.95 22.91 -2.46
N SER A 76 1.91 23.07 -1.15
CA SER A 76 1.74 21.91 -0.29
C SER A 76 0.44 21.27 -0.79
N ALA A 77 0.53 20.31 -1.70
CA ALA A 77 -0.60 19.54 -2.20
C ALA A 77 -1.00 18.50 -1.15
N ASP A 78 -0.93 18.90 0.11
CA ASP A 78 -1.43 18.15 1.23
C ASP A 78 -2.95 18.18 1.11
N VAL A 79 -3.56 17.01 1.03
CA VAL A 79 -5.01 16.88 0.89
C VAL A 79 -5.56 16.54 2.25
N VAL A 80 -6.54 17.31 2.72
CA VAL A 80 -7.23 17.05 3.98
C VAL A 80 -8.57 16.38 3.69
N ILE A 81 -8.76 15.18 4.20
CA ILE A 81 -10.01 14.40 4.07
C ILE A 81 -10.46 14.04 5.47
N ASN A 82 -11.65 14.50 5.89
CA ASN A 82 -12.26 14.21 7.19
C ASN A 82 -11.31 14.44 8.40
N GLY A 83 -10.52 15.52 8.36
CA GLY A 83 -9.58 15.86 9.43
C GLY A 83 -8.26 15.08 9.40
N ILE A 84 -8.04 14.22 8.40
CA ILE A 84 -6.77 13.54 8.14
C ILE A 84 -6.02 14.28 7.05
N THR A 85 -4.79 14.69 7.35
CA THR A 85 -3.89 15.36 6.42
C THR A 85 -3.02 14.33 5.70
N ILE A 86 -3.14 14.25 4.38
CA ILE A 86 -2.33 13.36 3.55
C ILE A 86 -1.23 14.19 2.91
N LYS A 87 0.02 13.91 3.26
CA LYS A 87 1.17 14.63 2.72
C LYS A 87 1.34 14.38 1.23
N GLU A 88 1.76 15.39 0.49
CA GLU A 88 2.10 15.26 -0.93
C GLU A 88 3.09 14.10 -1.18
N HIS A 89 4.06 13.93 -0.30
CA HIS A 89 4.98 12.80 -0.37
C HIS A 89 4.27 11.44 -0.38
N ALA A 90 3.20 11.27 0.39
CA ALA A 90 2.41 10.04 0.40
C ALA A 90 1.68 9.83 -0.94
N ILE A 91 1.15 10.91 -1.52
CA ILE A 91 0.49 10.91 -2.85
C ILE A 91 1.49 10.50 -3.92
N ASP A 92 2.68 11.09 -3.94
CA ASP A 92 3.76 10.73 -4.88
C ASP A 92 4.14 9.25 -4.76
N ARG A 93 4.26 8.75 -3.52
CA ARG A 93 4.55 7.33 -3.29
C ARG A 93 3.42 6.42 -3.77
N ALA A 94 2.16 6.82 -3.61
CA ALA A 94 1.03 6.05 -4.13
C ALA A 94 1.07 5.95 -5.67
N VAL A 95 1.35 7.06 -6.35
CA VAL A 95 1.50 7.08 -7.82
C VAL A 95 2.69 6.23 -8.27
N GLN A 96 3.86 6.41 -7.66
CA GLN A 96 5.09 5.73 -8.07
C GLN A 96 5.06 4.23 -7.81
N ARG A 97 4.61 3.83 -6.61
CA ARG A 97 4.63 2.44 -6.15
C ARG A 97 3.38 1.71 -6.62
N PHE A 98 2.21 2.26 -6.33
CA PHE A 98 0.95 1.55 -6.55
C PHE A 98 0.30 1.86 -7.90
N ARG A 99 0.91 2.73 -8.73
CA ARG A 99 0.43 3.11 -10.07
C ARG A 99 -1.00 3.68 -10.05
N ILE A 100 -1.39 4.26 -8.93
CA ILE A 100 -2.68 4.93 -8.77
C ILE A 100 -2.62 6.28 -9.49
N PRO A 101 -3.65 6.68 -10.26
CA PRO A 101 -3.73 8.01 -10.84
C PRO A 101 -3.60 9.10 -9.77
N ARG A 102 -2.82 10.15 -10.03
CA ARG A 102 -2.53 11.21 -9.03
C ARG A 102 -3.79 11.82 -8.45
N GLU A 103 -4.81 12.04 -9.28
CA GLU A 103 -6.10 12.62 -8.90
C GLU A 103 -6.86 11.79 -7.85
N GLN A 104 -6.69 10.45 -7.89
CA GLN A 104 -7.39 9.52 -7.00
C GLN A 104 -6.51 9.05 -5.83
N ALA A 105 -5.22 9.37 -5.86
CA ALA A 105 -4.25 8.83 -4.91
C ALA A 105 -4.56 9.24 -3.45
N ALA A 106 -4.97 10.47 -3.19
CA ALA A 106 -5.32 10.91 -1.83
C ALA A 106 -6.52 10.14 -1.26
N GLN A 107 -7.59 10.01 -2.05
CA GLN A 107 -8.78 9.25 -1.67
C GLN A 107 -8.45 7.77 -1.43
N TRP A 108 -7.66 7.17 -2.33
CA TRP A 108 -7.21 5.79 -2.19
C TRP A 108 -6.39 5.56 -0.90
N ILE A 109 -5.49 6.48 -0.56
CA ILE A 109 -4.70 6.41 0.68
C ILE A 109 -5.64 6.48 1.91
N TYR A 110 -6.63 7.38 1.88
CA TYR A 110 -7.59 7.54 2.97
C TYR A 110 -8.41 6.28 3.21
N GLU A 111 -8.94 5.67 2.15
CA GLU A 111 -9.69 4.41 2.23
C GLU A 111 -8.85 3.28 2.82
N ARG A 112 -7.58 3.16 2.39
CA ARG A 112 -6.65 2.16 2.95
C ARG A 112 -6.30 2.42 4.41
N PHE A 113 -6.27 3.68 4.82
CA PHE A 113 -6.08 4.04 6.22
C PHE A 113 -7.29 3.62 7.06
N LEU A 114 -8.53 3.83 6.59
CA LEU A 114 -9.74 3.38 7.29
C LEU A 114 -9.82 1.86 7.44
N GLU A 115 -9.35 1.11 6.44
CA GLU A 115 -9.28 -0.36 6.48
C GLU A 115 -8.09 -0.92 7.28
N SER A 116 -7.19 -0.05 7.77
CA SER A 116 -5.91 -0.48 8.35
C SER A 116 -5.94 -0.68 9.86
N GLU A 117 -5.15 -1.66 10.31
CA GLU A 117 -4.89 -1.90 11.72
C GLU A 117 -3.51 -1.36 12.11
N VAL A 118 -3.36 -0.98 13.38
CA VAL A 118 -2.07 -0.56 13.94
C VAL A 118 -1.15 -1.77 14.02
N VAL A 119 -0.03 -1.73 13.29
CA VAL A 119 0.97 -2.81 13.29
C VAL A 119 2.12 -2.49 14.23
N ALA A 120 2.49 -1.22 14.36
CA ALA A 120 3.56 -0.79 15.24
C ALA A 120 3.36 0.65 15.71
N GLU A 121 3.51 0.86 17.02
CA GLU A 121 3.44 2.17 17.65
C GLU A 121 4.84 2.71 17.96
N ASN A 122 5.00 4.03 17.92
CA ASN A 122 6.21 4.74 18.34
C ASN A 122 7.50 4.30 17.64
N ILE A 123 7.43 4.08 16.32
CA ILE A 123 8.63 3.82 15.51
C ILE A 123 9.42 5.12 15.43
N ARG A 124 10.63 5.10 15.98
CA ARG A 124 11.58 6.23 15.97
C ARG A 124 12.65 5.99 14.91
N SER A 125 12.74 6.89 13.94
CA SER A 125 13.79 6.88 12.91
C SER A 125 14.46 8.25 12.88
N TYR A 126 15.67 8.38 13.45
CA TYR A 126 16.60 9.54 13.48
C TYR A 126 16.00 10.96 13.70
N THR A 127 15.01 11.38 12.91
CA THR A 127 14.30 12.67 12.96
C THR A 127 12.77 12.55 12.97
N ASN A 128 12.19 11.35 12.88
CA ASN A 128 10.74 11.14 12.76
C ASN A 128 10.23 10.03 13.70
N GLU A 129 9.29 10.40 14.54
CA GLU A 129 8.47 9.48 15.35
C GLU A 129 7.08 9.34 14.73
N GLY A 130 6.52 8.14 14.76
CA GLY A 130 5.19 7.88 14.22
C GLY A 130 4.66 6.47 14.44
N HIS A 131 3.47 6.23 13.93
CA HIS A 131 2.78 4.94 13.94
C HIS A 131 2.82 4.33 12.54
N THR A 132 2.85 3.00 12.46
CA THR A 132 2.66 2.27 11.21
C THR A 132 1.35 1.50 11.26
N TYR A 133 0.54 1.76 10.25
CA TYR A 133 -0.70 1.05 9.99
C TYR A 133 -0.50 0.16 8.77
N ALA A 134 -1.24 -0.96 8.68
CA ALA A 134 -1.22 -1.75 7.46
C ALA A 134 -2.59 -2.35 7.10
N ALA A 135 -2.85 -2.41 5.80
CA ALA A 135 -4.02 -3.05 5.20
C ALA A 135 -3.63 -3.66 3.85
N ARG A 136 -4.03 -4.91 3.58
CA ARG A 136 -4.02 -5.51 2.23
C ARG A 136 -2.72 -5.29 1.44
N GLY A 137 -1.56 -5.52 2.05
CA GLY A 137 -0.27 -5.37 1.38
C GLY A 137 0.25 -3.93 1.26
N VAL A 138 -0.42 -2.96 1.91
CA VAL A 138 -0.02 -1.54 1.99
C VAL A 138 0.29 -1.20 3.44
N ALA A 139 1.43 -0.56 3.68
CA ALA A 139 1.82 -0.02 4.97
C ALA A 139 1.84 1.50 4.89
N ILE A 140 1.30 2.14 5.91
CA ILE A 140 1.02 3.57 5.98
C ILE A 140 1.77 4.14 7.19
N GLY A 141 2.68 5.06 6.92
CA GLY A 141 3.41 5.78 7.96
C GLY A 141 2.62 7.02 8.39
N VAL A 142 2.22 7.06 9.65
CA VAL A 142 1.39 8.11 10.24
C VAL A 142 2.19 8.85 11.31
N GLY A 143 1.98 10.16 11.43
CA GLY A 143 2.56 10.96 12.51
C GLY A 143 2.07 10.52 13.89
N THR A 144 2.76 10.98 14.93
CA THR A 144 2.36 10.76 16.34
C THR A 144 0.99 11.38 16.67
N ASP A 145 0.57 12.39 15.90
CA ASP A 145 -0.75 13.01 15.98
C ASP A 145 -1.89 12.10 15.51
N ARG A 146 -1.58 10.95 14.90
CA ARG A 146 -2.52 10.02 14.24
C ARG A 146 -3.44 10.67 13.20
N LYS A 147 -3.12 11.89 12.77
CA LYS A 147 -3.91 12.71 11.84
C LYS A 147 -3.14 13.05 10.58
N THR A 148 -1.82 12.86 10.57
CA THR A 148 -0.99 13.15 9.41
C THR A 148 -0.43 11.88 8.78
N ILE A 149 -0.88 11.52 7.57
CA ILE A 149 -0.30 10.44 6.77
C ILE A 149 0.92 10.99 6.03
N ARG A 150 2.11 10.47 6.35
CA ARG A 150 3.39 10.97 5.83
C ARG A 150 3.84 10.22 4.58
N THR A 151 3.61 8.91 4.53
CA THR A 151 4.10 8.06 3.44
C THR A 151 3.30 6.77 3.32
N VAL A 152 3.31 6.18 2.13
CA VAL A 152 2.82 4.82 1.88
C VAL A 152 3.91 3.98 1.24
N TYR A 153 4.02 2.74 1.69
CA TYR A 153 4.97 1.76 1.17
C TYR A 153 4.29 0.41 1.07
N TYR A 154 4.84 -0.50 0.27
CA TYR A 154 4.31 -1.85 0.29
C TYR A 154 4.50 -2.44 1.69
N ASN A 155 3.46 -3.07 2.24
CA ASN A 155 3.58 -3.94 3.39
C ASN A 155 4.31 -5.25 3.03
N THR A 156 4.74 -5.39 1.78
CA THR A 156 5.75 -6.38 1.45
C THR A 156 7.09 -5.89 2.00
N LYS A 157 7.41 -6.31 3.23
CA LYS A 157 8.66 -7.05 3.32
C LYS A 157 8.49 -8.21 2.33
N ARG A 158 8.91 -8.02 1.07
CA ARG A 158 9.44 -9.14 0.30
C ARG A 158 10.51 -9.66 1.23
N PHE A 159 10.21 -10.75 1.92
CA PHE A 159 11.24 -11.51 2.60
C PHE A 159 12.37 -11.67 1.57
N PRO A 160 13.65 -11.60 1.99
CA PRO A 160 14.75 -12.00 1.10
C PRO A 160 14.35 -13.31 0.41
N PRO A 161 14.64 -13.54 -0.88
CA PRO A 161 14.16 -14.71 -1.62
C PRO A 161 14.31 -16.02 -0.84
N VAL A 162 15.44 -16.16 -0.14
CA VAL A 162 15.77 -17.27 0.76
C VAL A 162 14.73 -17.50 1.87
N VAL A 163 14.15 -16.45 2.42
CA VAL A 163 13.14 -16.50 3.48
C VAL A 163 11.73 -16.59 2.88
N SER A 164 11.41 -15.88 1.78
CA SER A 164 10.10 -16.00 1.12
C SER A 164 9.87 -17.43 0.61
N ASP A 165 10.89 -18.04 0.02
CA ASP A 165 10.80 -19.40 -0.54
C ASP A 165 10.64 -20.43 0.57
N LYS A 166 11.34 -20.27 1.70
CA LYS A 166 11.16 -21.12 2.88
C LYS A 166 9.76 -21.00 3.47
N VAL A 167 9.24 -19.78 3.62
CA VAL A 167 7.88 -19.57 4.15
C VAL A 167 6.86 -20.14 3.16
N ARG A 168 7.01 -19.88 1.86
CA ARG A 168 6.16 -20.44 0.80
C ARG A 168 6.15 -21.97 0.83
N ASP A 169 7.32 -22.59 0.97
CA ASP A 169 7.46 -24.05 1.07
C ASP A 169 6.80 -24.62 2.32
N VAL A 170 6.95 -23.95 3.47
CA VAL A 170 6.31 -24.37 4.73
C VAL A 170 4.79 -24.28 4.60
N VAL A 171 4.27 -23.17 4.06
CA VAL A 171 2.82 -22.98 3.86
C VAL A 171 2.29 -23.99 2.84
N ALA A 172 2.98 -24.22 1.73
CA ALA A 172 2.61 -25.22 0.73
C ALA A 172 2.62 -26.66 1.30
N LYS A 173 3.61 -27.00 2.13
CA LYS A 173 3.64 -28.29 2.85
C LYS A 173 2.45 -28.44 3.78
N GLU A 174 2.08 -27.39 4.50
CA GLU A 174 0.95 -27.43 5.42
C GLU A 174 -0.39 -27.58 4.68
N ILE A 175 -0.59 -26.88 3.56
CA ILE A 175 -1.75 -27.08 2.68
C ILE A 175 -1.83 -28.54 2.20
N ARG A 176 -0.71 -29.12 1.75
CA ARG A 176 -0.68 -30.54 1.31
C ARG A 176 -1.02 -31.51 2.44
N LYS A 177 -0.59 -31.26 3.67
CA LYS A 177 -0.97 -32.09 4.83
C LYS A 177 -2.46 -32.02 5.10
N LEU A 178 -3.03 -30.81 5.08
CA LEU A 178 -4.46 -30.61 5.25
C LEU A 178 -5.26 -31.28 4.13
N ASP A 179 -4.82 -31.18 2.88
CA ASP A 179 -5.45 -31.85 1.74
C ASP A 179 -5.46 -33.37 1.89
N ARG A 180 -4.35 -33.97 2.33
CA ARG A 180 -4.30 -35.41 2.59
C ARG A 180 -5.29 -35.82 3.67
N ARG A 181 -5.39 -35.06 4.77
CA ARG A 181 -6.35 -35.34 5.85
C ARG A 181 -7.79 -35.20 5.39
N ILE A 182 -8.11 -34.10 4.70
CA ILE A 182 -9.45 -33.85 4.13
C ILE A 182 -9.83 -34.98 3.17
N ASN A 183 -8.92 -35.40 2.29
CA ASN A 183 -9.18 -36.48 1.33
C ASN A 183 -9.33 -37.84 2.01
N ALA A 184 -8.55 -38.13 3.04
CA ALA A 184 -8.69 -39.36 3.82
C ALA A 184 -10.06 -39.43 4.50
N ILE A 185 -10.46 -38.34 5.17
CA ILE A 185 -11.78 -38.24 5.81
C ILE A 185 -12.88 -38.33 4.77
N LYS A 186 -12.84 -37.54 3.69
CA LYS A 186 -13.86 -37.58 2.62
C LYS A 186 -14.04 -38.96 1.98
N ARG A 187 -13.01 -39.81 1.96
CA ARG A 187 -13.11 -41.19 1.46
C ARG A 187 -13.75 -42.14 2.46
N ALA A 188 -13.45 -42.00 3.75
CA ALA A 188 -13.96 -42.86 4.81
C ALA A 188 -15.39 -42.47 5.26
N LEU A 189 -15.69 -41.17 5.24
CA LEU A 189 -16.90 -40.56 5.78
C LEU A 189 -18.20 -41.10 5.18
N PRO A 190 -18.34 -41.32 3.86
CA PRO A 190 -19.59 -41.83 3.30
C PRO A 190 -19.93 -43.24 3.80
N LEU A 191 -18.92 -44.11 3.91
CA LEU A 191 -19.11 -45.48 4.40
C LEU A 191 -19.44 -45.49 5.89
N GLN A 192 -18.71 -44.71 6.69
CA GLN A 192 -18.97 -44.58 8.12
C GLN A 192 -20.36 -44.00 8.39
N LYS A 193 -20.76 -42.94 7.67
CA LYS A 193 -22.11 -42.37 7.78
C LYS A 193 -23.19 -43.36 7.40
N ALA A 194 -23.03 -44.08 6.29
CA ALA A 194 -24.01 -45.09 5.88
C ALA A 194 -24.18 -46.18 6.95
N ALA A 195 -23.09 -46.64 7.57
CA ALA A 195 -23.14 -47.62 8.65
C ALA A 195 -23.85 -47.07 9.91
N LEU A 196 -23.53 -45.82 10.30
CA LEU A 196 -24.16 -45.16 11.45
C LEU A 196 -25.64 -44.86 11.22
N GLU A 197 -26.01 -44.44 10.01
CA GLU A 197 -27.39 -44.20 9.60
C GLU A 197 -28.21 -45.50 9.59
N PHE A 198 -27.61 -46.60 9.15
CA PHE A 198 -28.22 -47.93 9.24
C PHE A 198 -28.47 -48.33 10.70
N GLU A 199 -27.47 -48.25 11.58
CA GLU A 199 -27.64 -48.56 13.02
C GLU A 199 -28.74 -47.66 13.62
N ARG A 200 -28.72 -46.37 13.30
CA ARG A 200 -29.73 -45.41 13.75
C ARG A 200 -31.14 -45.79 13.30
N ALA A 201 -31.31 -46.18 12.04
CA ALA A 201 -32.61 -46.62 11.50
C ALA A 201 -33.12 -47.88 12.20
N GLU A 202 -32.24 -48.85 12.44
CA GLU A 202 -32.55 -50.07 13.17
C GLU A 202 -33.00 -49.76 14.61
N ARG A 203 -32.28 -48.89 15.33
CA ARG A 203 -32.67 -48.47 16.69
C ARG A 203 -33.99 -47.70 16.71
N LYS A 204 -34.27 -46.87 15.71
CA LYS A 204 -35.56 -46.18 15.56
C LYS A 204 -36.71 -47.15 15.37
N LEU A 205 -36.53 -48.18 14.54
CA LEU A 205 -37.54 -49.22 14.35
C LEU A 205 -37.80 -49.98 15.67
N ALA A 206 -36.74 -50.36 16.39
CA ALA A 206 -36.85 -51.02 17.68
C ALA A 206 -37.51 -50.14 18.76
N LEU A 207 -37.31 -48.82 18.70
CA LEU A 207 -37.94 -47.85 19.59
C LEU A 207 -39.46 -47.82 19.39
N MET A 208 -39.91 -47.88 18.14
CA MET A 208 -41.34 -47.85 17.78
C MET A 208 -42.07 -49.14 18.15
N SER A 209 -41.39 -50.29 18.12
CA SER A 209 -41.99 -51.58 18.47
C SER A 209 -41.99 -51.89 19.97
N THR A 210 -41.15 -51.22 20.75
CA THR A 210 -40.96 -51.51 22.17
C THR A 210 -42.02 -50.84 23.05
N ARG A 211 -42.70 -51.63 23.90
CA ARG A 211 -43.65 -51.13 24.90
C ARG A 211 -43.03 -50.77 26.26
N SER A 212 -41.82 -51.28 26.56
CA SER A 212 -41.12 -51.02 27.83
C SER A 212 -40.52 -49.61 27.88
N VAL A 213 -40.84 -48.85 28.92
CA VAL A 213 -40.33 -47.49 29.14
C VAL A 213 -38.81 -47.46 29.29
N ALA A 214 -38.25 -48.35 30.11
CA ALA A 214 -36.80 -48.42 30.32
C ALA A 214 -36.03 -48.71 29.03
N LYS A 215 -36.54 -49.65 28.22
CA LYS A 215 -35.94 -50.01 26.92
C LYS A 215 -36.08 -48.87 25.91
N ARG A 216 -37.19 -48.12 25.91
CA ARG A 216 -37.34 -46.92 25.09
C ARG A 216 -36.31 -45.85 25.44
N MET A 217 -36.11 -45.57 26.73
CA MET A 217 -35.12 -44.58 27.17
C MET A 217 -33.70 -44.98 26.75
N ALA A 218 -33.33 -46.26 26.89
CA ALA A 218 -32.03 -46.76 26.45
C ALA A 218 -31.83 -46.63 24.92
N LEU A 219 -32.85 -46.98 24.12
CA LEU A 219 -32.81 -46.83 22.66
C LEU A 219 -32.70 -45.37 22.22
N GLN A 220 -33.45 -44.46 22.88
CA GLN A 220 -33.37 -43.04 22.60
C GLN A 220 -31.99 -42.48 22.94
N ALA A 221 -31.41 -42.86 24.08
CA ALA A 221 -30.06 -42.45 24.46
C ALA A 221 -29.02 -42.90 23.42
N ARG A 222 -29.16 -44.13 22.89
CA ARG A 222 -28.27 -44.64 21.83
C ARG A 222 -28.44 -43.87 20.51
N ILE A 223 -29.66 -43.55 20.11
CA ILE A 223 -29.92 -42.72 18.92
C ILE A 223 -29.28 -41.34 19.07
N ASN A 224 -29.43 -40.71 20.23
CA ASN A 224 -28.83 -39.40 20.50
C ASN A 224 -27.30 -39.47 20.42
N ALA A 225 -26.67 -40.52 20.98
CA ALA A 225 -25.23 -40.71 20.88
C ALA A 225 -24.74 -40.89 19.43
N LEU A 226 -25.49 -41.63 18.60
CA LEU A 226 -25.19 -41.77 17.16
C LEU A 226 -25.32 -40.42 16.43
N ASP A 227 -26.37 -39.65 16.73
CA ASP A 227 -26.57 -38.31 16.14
C ASP A 227 -25.42 -37.35 16.54
N THR A 228 -24.97 -37.37 17.80
CA THR A 228 -23.80 -36.60 18.24
C THR A 228 -22.55 -37.00 17.47
N TYR A 229 -22.29 -38.30 17.31
CA TYR A 229 -21.11 -38.78 16.62
C TYR A 229 -21.08 -38.40 15.12
N ILE A 230 -22.24 -38.45 14.45
CA ILE A 230 -22.38 -37.99 13.06
C ILE A 230 -22.03 -36.50 12.95
N ASN A 231 -22.54 -35.68 13.89
CA ASN A 231 -22.26 -34.24 13.91
C ASN A 231 -20.79 -33.94 14.19
N GLU A 232 -20.16 -34.64 15.13
CA GLU A 232 -18.72 -34.47 15.44
C GLU A 232 -17.84 -34.72 14.20
N ILE A 233 -18.16 -35.74 13.42
CA ILE A 233 -17.45 -36.08 12.18
C ILE A 233 -17.60 -34.95 11.13
N ASP A 234 -18.79 -34.36 11.02
CA ASP A 234 -19.03 -33.23 10.11
C ASP A 234 -18.33 -31.95 10.57
N GLU A 235 -18.32 -31.68 11.88
CA GLU A 235 -17.61 -30.57 12.48
C GLU A 235 -16.10 -30.69 12.28
N GLU A 236 -15.52 -31.88 12.44
CA GLU A 236 -14.09 -32.12 12.19
C GLU A 236 -13.72 -31.78 10.73
N LEU A 237 -14.55 -32.22 9.78
CA LEU A 237 -14.34 -31.91 8.36
C LEU A 237 -14.44 -30.39 8.10
N ALA A 238 -15.43 -29.73 8.69
CA ALA A 238 -15.63 -28.29 8.55
C ALA A 238 -14.43 -27.51 9.14
N GLN A 239 -13.94 -27.90 10.31
CA GLN A 239 -12.77 -27.30 10.96
C GLN A 239 -11.51 -27.46 10.10
N LEU A 240 -11.30 -28.62 9.48
CA LEU A 240 -10.16 -28.85 8.59
C LEU A 240 -10.23 -28.00 7.31
N ILE A 241 -11.42 -27.85 6.72
CA ILE A 241 -11.65 -26.96 5.57
C ILE A 241 -11.37 -25.51 5.95
N GLU A 242 -11.86 -25.06 7.10
CA GLU A 242 -11.65 -23.70 7.59
C GLU A 242 -10.18 -23.44 7.89
N LYS A 243 -9.49 -24.39 8.52
CA LYS A 243 -8.04 -24.34 8.73
C LYS A 243 -7.28 -24.25 7.41
N LYS A 244 -7.69 -25.00 6.38
CA LYS A 244 -7.10 -24.90 5.03
C LYS A 244 -7.29 -23.50 4.44
N LYS A 245 -8.48 -22.90 4.55
CA LYS A 245 -8.75 -21.53 4.07
C LYS A 245 -7.84 -20.50 4.74
N ARG A 246 -7.68 -20.57 6.07
CA ARG A 246 -6.79 -19.68 6.83
C ARG A 246 -5.34 -19.78 6.36
N VAL A 247 -4.84 -21.00 6.15
CA VAL A 247 -3.47 -21.23 5.65
C VAL A 247 -3.33 -20.76 4.19
N ALA A 248 -4.35 -20.94 3.35
CA ALA A 248 -4.35 -20.44 1.97
C ALA A 248 -4.36 -18.90 1.91
N ASN A 249 -5.09 -18.23 2.79
CA ASN A 249 -5.07 -16.77 2.90
C ASN A 249 -3.68 -16.27 3.32
N ALA A 250 -3.00 -16.99 4.22
CA ALA A 250 -1.60 -16.70 4.56
C ALA A 250 -0.67 -16.86 3.34
N TYR A 251 -0.91 -17.85 2.47
CA TYR A 251 -0.15 -18.03 1.22
C TYR A 251 -0.31 -16.87 0.24
N ILE A 252 -1.53 -16.33 0.11
CA ILE A 252 -1.84 -15.19 -0.78
C ILE A 252 -1.22 -13.88 -0.25
N ALA A 253 -1.07 -13.77 1.06
CA ALA A 253 -0.48 -12.60 1.71
C ALA A 253 1.06 -12.55 1.62
N ILE A 254 1.73 -13.64 1.21
CA ILE A 254 3.19 -13.78 1.05
C ILE A 254 3.61 -13.50 -0.40
#